data_AF-A0A292SK42-F1
#
_entry.id   AF-A0A292SK42-F1
#
_cell.length_a   1.000
_cell.length_b   1.000
_cell.length_c   1.000
_cell.angle_alpha   90.00
_cell.angle_beta   90.00
_cell.angle_gamma   90.00
#
_symmetry.space_group_name_H-M   'P 1'
#
loop_
_entity.id
_entity.type
_entity.pdbx_description
1 polymer ?
#
loop_
_entity_poly.entity_id
_entity_poly.type
_entity_poly.pdbx_seq_one_letter_code
_entity_poly.pdbx_strand_id
1 'polypeptide(L)'
;MSITVKDLFQYDSNFDQAKIRRLTGKKDYKKSDIIDLSRLAALNDKDLSIFVAKKEGKSFVNSIKDDNMRTKIADATGIKTENKQNNQSWNIPGNIPMNKSIFTIAQETHGKTFS
;
A
#
# COMPACT_ATOMS: atom_id res chain seq x y z
N MET A 1 -2.90 -2.81 -17.18
CA MET A 1 -3.32 -3.04 -15.79
C MET A 1 -4.49 -2.14 -15.55
N SER A 2 -5.68 -2.74 -15.53
CA SER A 2 -6.95 -2.01 -15.57
C SER A 2 -8.09 -2.99 -15.37
N ILE A 3 -9.02 -2.65 -14.50
CA ILE A 3 -10.26 -3.42 -14.36
C ILE A 3 -11.29 -2.92 -15.36
N THR A 4 -12.25 -3.76 -15.69
CA THR A 4 -13.41 -3.39 -16.49
C THR A 4 -14.60 -3.03 -15.62
N VAL A 5 -15.57 -2.32 -16.19
CA VAL A 5 -16.87 -2.10 -15.53
C VAL A 5 -17.53 -3.44 -15.16
N LYS A 6 -17.37 -4.47 -15.98
CA LYS A 6 -17.85 -5.83 -15.66
C LYS A 6 -17.27 -6.33 -14.34
N ASP A 7 -15.99 -6.07 -14.08
CA ASP A 7 -15.32 -6.52 -12.85
C ASP A 7 -15.89 -5.82 -11.61
N LEU A 8 -16.27 -4.54 -11.72
CA LEU A 8 -16.99 -3.85 -10.64
C LEU A 8 -18.31 -4.53 -10.31
N PHE A 9 -19.07 -4.92 -11.33
CA PHE A 9 -20.34 -5.63 -11.14
C PHE A 9 -20.18 -7.08 -10.65
N GLN A 10 -19.00 -7.68 -10.82
CA GLN A 10 -18.68 -8.97 -10.18
C GLN A 10 -18.34 -8.82 -8.71
N TYR A 11 -17.74 -7.70 -8.34
CA TYR A 11 -17.48 -7.35 -6.94
C TYR A 11 -18.77 -7.00 -6.19
N ASP A 12 -19.59 -6.12 -6.77
CA ASP A 12 -20.89 -5.73 -6.23
C ASP A 12 -21.90 -5.57 -7.37
N SER A 13 -22.92 -6.42 -7.39
CA SER A 13 -23.97 -6.37 -8.42
C SER A 13 -24.79 -5.08 -8.38
N ASN A 14 -24.82 -4.39 -7.24
CA ASN A 14 -25.55 -3.15 -7.00
C ASN A 14 -24.63 -1.91 -7.05
N PHE A 15 -23.44 -2.04 -7.64
CA PHE A 15 -22.48 -0.96 -7.71
C PHE A 15 -23.10 0.30 -8.33
N ASP A 16 -22.95 1.43 -7.65
CA ASP A 16 -23.59 2.69 -8.02
C ASP A 16 -23.16 3.16 -9.42
N GLN A 17 -24.14 3.25 -10.33
CA GLN A 17 -23.92 3.71 -11.70
C GLN A 17 -23.33 5.13 -11.76
N ALA A 18 -23.66 6.00 -10.80
CA ALA A 18 -23.09 7.33 -10.72
C ALA A 18 -21.58 7.29 -10.42
N LYS A 19 -21.14 6.36 -9.55
CA LYS A 19 -19.71 6.11 -9.31
C LYS A 19 -19.03 5.57 -10.57
N ILE A 20 -19.64 4.64 -11.30
CA ILE A 20 -19.08 4.11 -12.56
C ILE A 20 -18.91 5.21 -13.61
N ARG A 21 -19.88 6.11 -13.73
CA ARG A 21 -19.79 7.28 -14.63
C ARG A 21 -18.65 8.21 -14.24
N ARG A 22 -18.41 8.44 -12.94
CA ARG A 22 -17.26 9.21 -12.46
C ARG A 22 -15.92 8.52 -12.76
N LEU A 23 -15.87 7.19 -12.59
CA LEU A 23 -14.67 6.38 -12.83
C LEU A 23 -14.34 6.28 -14.34
N THR A 24 -15.33 6.05 -15.19
CA THR A 24 -15.15 5.93 -16.65
C THR A 24 -15.09 7.29 -17.36
N GLY A 25 -15.75 8.31 -16.81
CA GLY A 25 -15.94 9.62 -17.45
C GLY A 25 -16.96 9.58 -18.60
N LYS A 26 -17.70 8.48 -18.78
CA LYS A 26 -18.68 8.28 -19.85
C LYS A 26 -20.09 8.27 -19.27
N LYS A 27 -21.05 8.88 -19.95
CA LYS A 27 -22.48 8.79 -19.59
C LYS A 27 -23.03 7.38 -19.85
N ASP A 28 -22.65 6.81 -20.99
CA ASP A 28 -23.08 5.48 -21.45
C ASP A 28 -21.90 4.52 -21.42
N TYR A 29 -21.58 4.03 -20.22
CA TYR A 29 -20.51 3.07 -20.04
C TYR A 29 -20.96 1.67 -20.52
N LYS A 30 -20.02 0.91 -21.08
CA LYS A 30 -20.18 -0.50 -21.47
C LYS A 30 -19.51 -1.39 -20.42
N LYS A 31 -19.95 -2.63 -20.29
CA LYS A 31 -19.30 -3.62 -19.41
C LYS A 31 -17.83 -3.87 -19.77
N SER A 32 -17.47 -3.68 -21.05
CA SER A 32 -16.10 -3.77 -21.55
C SER A 32 -15.28 -2.48 -21.36
N ASP A 33 -15.88 -1.40 -20.86
CA ASP A 33 -15.12 -0.17 -20.64
C ASP A 33 -14.07 -0.38 -19.55
N ILE A 34 -12.90 0.18 -19.85
CA ILE A 34 -11.71 0.11 -19.02
C ILE A 34 -11.77 1.24 -18.00
N ILE A 35 -11.49 0.91 -16.74
CA ILE A 35 -11.39 1.87 -15.66
C ILE A 35 -9.93 2.08 -15.31
N ASP A 36 -9.52 3.34 -15.29
CA ASP A 36 -8.17 3.73 -14.90
C ASP A 36 -7.97 3.48 -13.39
N LEU A 37 -6.91 2.74 -13.06
CA LEU A 37 -6.50 2.45 -11.70
C LEU A 37 -6.29 3.72 -10.86
N SER A 38 -5.81 4.80 -11.49
CA SER A 38 -5.60 6.09 -10.84
C SER A 38 -6.90 6.70 -10.34
N ARG A 39 -8.00 6.55 -11.10
CA ARG A 39 -9.32 7.05 -10.72
C ARG A 39 -9.96 6.21 -9.62
N LEU A 40 -9.70 4.90 -9.63
CA LEU A 40 -10.10 4.00 -8.55
C LEU A 40 -9.38 4.32 -7.24
N ALA A 41 -8.06 4.52 -7.31
CA ALA A 41 -7.26 4.93 -6.15
C ALA A 41 -7.74 6.28 -5.59
N ALA A 42 -8.15 7.21 -6.45
CA ALA A 42 -8.71 8.50 -6.05
C ALA A 42 -10.10 8.41 -5.39
N LEU A 43 -10.87 7.34 -5.63
CA LEU A 43 -12.18 7.12 -4.99
C LEU A 43 -12.02 6.86 -3.48
N ASN A 44 -10.83 6.42 -3.04
CA ASN A 44 -10.50 6.11 -1.66
C ASN A 44 -11.49 5.13 -0.98
N ASP A 45 -12.07 4.23 -1.77
CA ASP A 45 -13.00 3.20 -1.30
C ASP A 45 -12.21 1.95 -0.91
N LYS A 46 -12.23 1.60 0.37
CA LYS A 46 -11.35 0.57 0.94
C LYS A 46 -11.65 -0.81 0.36
N ASP A 47 -12.91 -1.21 0.36
CA ASP A 47 -13.29 -2.57 -0.02
C ASP A 47 -13.15 -2.77 -1.52
N LEU A 48 -13.48 -1.74 -2.31
CA LEU A 48 -13.19 -1.73 -3.73
C LEU A 48 -11.69 -1.82 -3.99
N SER A 49 -10.88 -1.05 -3.27
CA SER A 49 -9.43 -1.06 -3.47
C SER A 49 -8.81 -2.41 -3.11
N ILE A 50 -9.32 -3.10 -2.09
CA ILE A 50 -8.92 -4.48 -1.76
C ILE A 50 -9.27 -5.44 -2.90
N PHE A 51 -10.47 -5.34 -3.46
CA PHE A 51 -10.88 -6.16 -4.61
C PHE A 51 -9.96 -5.94 -5.82
N VAL A 52 -9.70 -4.68 -6.16
CA VAL A 52 -8.83 -4.33 -7.29
C VAL A 52 -7.39 -4.78 -7.03
N ALA A 53 -6.88 -4.61 -5.80
CA ALA A 53 -5.57 -5.10 -5.41
C ALA A 53 -5.45 -6.63 -5.53
N LYS A 54 -6.49 -7.40 -5.20
CA LYS A 54 -6.48 -8.86 -5.41
C LYS A 54 -6.45 -9.25 -6.89
N LYS A 55 -7.06 -8.44 -7.76
CA LYS A 55 -7.13 -8.71 -9.20
C LYS A 55 -5.88 -8.24 -9.96
N GLU A 56 -5.44 -7.01 -9.74
CA GLU A 56 -4.31 -6.37 -10.44
C GLU A 56 -2.97 -6.55 -9.70
N GLY A 57 -3.01 -7.01 -8.45
CA GLY A 57 -1.83 -7.24 -7.63
C GLY A 57 -1.12 -5.95 -7.22
N LYS A 58 0.21 -6.05 -7.13
CA LYS A 58 1.11 -5.00 -6.63
C LYS A 58 0.99 -3.67 -7.40
N SER A 59 0.66 -3.73 -8.69
CA SER A 59 0.62 -2.56 -9.55
C SER A 59 -0.48 -1.58 -9.19
N PHE A 60 -1.65 -2.08 -8.78
CA PHE A 60 -2.70 -1.21 -8.26
C PHE A 60 -2.29 -0.64 -6.91
N VAL A 61 -1.78 -1.47 -5.99
CA VAL A 61 -1.40 -1.02 -4.64
C VAL A 61 -0.33 0.08 -4.73
N ASN A 62 0.63 -0.04 -5.65
CA ASN A 62 1.65 0.99 -5.89
C ASN A 62 1.08 2.29 -6.51
N SER A 63 -0.07 2.24 -7.20
CA SER A 63 -0.72 3.45 -7.74
C SER A 63 -1.48 4.26 -6.67
N ILE A 64 -1.66 3.70 -5.47
CA ILE A 64 -2.32 4.38 -4.37
C ILE A 64 -1.35 5.42 -3.79
N LYS A 65 -1.73 6.69 -3.92
CA LYS A 65 -0.97 7.83 -3.43
C LYS A 65 -1.03 7.98 -1.91
N ASP A 66 -2.16 7.60 -1.30
CA ASP A 66 -2.33 7.66 0.15
C ASP A 66 -1.60 6.49 0.82
N ASP A 67 -0.57 6.79 1.61
CA ASP A 67 0.28 5.78 2.24
C ASP A 67 -0.44 4.92 3.28
N ASN A 68 -1.39 5.51 4.02
CA ASN A 68 -2.17 4.80 5.05
C ASN A 68 -3.14 3.81 4.39
N MET A 69 -3.84 4.25 3.35
CA MET A 69 -4.72 3.44 2.54
C MET A 69 -3.94 2.33 1.85
N ARG A 70 -2.79 2.65 1.24
CA ARG A 70 -1.91 1.69 0.59
C ARG A 70 -1.47 0.59 1.57
N THR A 71 -1.08 0.96 2.78
CA THR A 71 -0.65 0.02 3.82
C THR A 71 -1.81 -0.89 4.25
N LYS A 72 -2.99 -0.32 4.53
CA LYS A 72 -4.19 -1.08 4.88
C LYS A 72 -4.59 -2.10 3.80
N ILE A 73 -4.48 -1.71 2.53
CA ILE A 73 -4.82 -2.60 1.41
C ILE A 73 -3.73 -3.66 1.22
N ALA A 74 -2.46 -3.28 1.31
CA ALA A 74 -1.33 -4.21 1.26
C ALA A 74 -1.47 -5.29 2.34
N ASP A 75 -1.77 -4.89 3.58
CA ASP A 75 -1.98 -5.80 4.70
C ASP A 75 -3.20 -6.70 4.49
N ALA A 76 -4.34 -6.14 4.05
CA ALA A 76 -5.56 -6.89 3.81
C ALA A 76 -5.46 -7.89 2.64
N THR A 77 -4.55 -7.64 1.69
CA THR A 77 -4.33 -8.49 0.52
C THR A 77 -3.09 -9.39 0.62
N GLY A 78 -2.24 -9.17 1.64
CA GLY A 78 -0.94 -9.82 1.76
C GLY A 78 0.07 -9.41 0.68
N ILE A 79 -0.20 -8.34 -0.07
CA ILE A 79 0.66 -7.87 -1.15
C ILE A 79 1.81 -7.05 -0.57
N LYS A 80 3.03 -7.53 -0.78
CA LYS A 80 4.24 -6.80 -0.39
C LYS A 80 4.41 -5.57 -1.28
N THR A 81 4.15 -4.40 -0.74
CA THR A 81 4.51 -3.13 -1.38
C THR A 81 5.99 -2.85 -1.13
N GLU A 82 6.65 -2.20 -2.09
CA GLU A 82 8.06 -1.83 -1.96
C GLU A 82 8.30 -0.70 -0.96
N ASN A 83 7.24 -0.11 -0.40
CA ASN A 83 7.34 0.81 0.73
C ASN A 83 7.46 0.11 2.07
N LYS A 84 8.37 -0.88 2.13
CA LYS A 84 9.16 -1.05 3.34
C LYS A 84 10.27 0.00 3.31
N GLN A 85 10.03 1.16 3.93
CA GLN A 85 11.07 1.69 4.80
C GLN A 85 11.23 0.71 5.97
N ASN A 86 11.76 -0.47 5.68
CA ASN A 86 12.47 -1.27 6.65
C ASN A 86 13.90 -0.71 6.68
N ASN A 87 14.03 0.50 7.22
CA ASN A 87 15.27 0.97 7.79
C ASN A 87 15.08 1.10 9.30
N GLN A 88 14.68 -0.01 9.92
CA GLN A 88 15.36 -0.42 11.14
C GLN A 88 16.34 -1.53 10.77
N SER A 89 17.28 -1.21 9.89
CA SER A 89 18.61 -1.79 10.05
C SER A 89 19.14 -1.18 11.34
N TRP A 90 18.99 -1.88 12.46
CA TRP A 90 20.01 -1.77 13.49
C TRP A 90 21.30 -2.16 12.79
N ASN A 91 22.07 -1.15 12.37
CA ASN A 91 23.50 -1.30 12.17
C ASN A 91 24.04 -1.72 13.53
N ILE A 92 23.98 -3.02 13.83
CA ILE A 92 24.90 -3.62 14.77
C ILE A 92 26.22 -3.59 14.00
N PRO A 93 27.19 -2.73 14.36
CA PRO A 93 28.51 -2.84 13.78
C PRO A 93 28.98 -4.27 14.04
N GLY A 94 29.27 -5.01 12.97
CA GLY A 94 29.53 -6.45 12.94
C GLY A 94 30.84 -6.86 13.62
N ASN A 95 31.17 -6.26 14.76
CA ASN A 95 32.40 -6.48 15.49
C ASN A 95 32.22 -6.20 17.00
N ILE A 96 31.14 -6.71 17.61
CA ILE A 96 31.09 -6.81 19.07
C ILE A 96 31.98 -8.01 19.44
N PRO A 97 33.17 -7.82 20.04
CA PRO A 97 34.00 -8.92 20.49
C PRO A 97 33.20 -9.72 21.53
N MET A 98 33.27 -11.06 21.42
CA MET A 98 32.47 -12.02 22.19
C MET A 98 32.70 -11.96 23.71
N ASN A 99 33.54 -11.04 24.20
CA ASN A 99 33.89 -10.86 25.59
C ASN A 99 33.20 -9.65 26.27
N LYS A 100 32.28 -8.94 25.60
CA LYS A 100 31.57 -7.80 26.21
C LYS A 100 30.06 -8.04 26.30
N SER A 101 29.55 -8.02 27.54
CA SER A 101 28.13 -8.14 27.83
C SER A 101 27.37 -6.86 27.44
N ILE A 102 26.17 -7.01 26.87
CA ILE A 102 25.36 -5.89 26.31
C ILE A 102 24.91 -4.90 27.40
N PHE A 103 24.93 -5.31 28.68
CA PHE A 103 24.61 -4.45 29.82
C PHE A 103 25.65 -3.37 30.11
N THR A 104 26.87 -3.48 29.56
CA THR A 104 27.95 -2.48 29.78
C THR A 104 27.90 -1.35 28.76
N ILE A 105 27.37 -1.58 27.55
CA ILE A 105 27.43 -0.61 26.43
C ILE A 105 26.53 0.62 26.69
N ALA A 106 25.47 0.47 27.51
CA ALA A 106 24.53 1.56 27.78
C ALA A 106 25.06 2.64 28.75
N GLN A 107 26.19 2.42 29.43
CA GLN A 107 26.73 3.38 30.41
C GLN A 107 27.83 4.32 29.87
N GLU A 108 28.42 4.04 28.70
CA GLU A 108 29.50 4.89 28.15
C GLU A 108 29.00 6.05 27.25
N THR A 109 27.70 6.11 26.92
CA THR A 109 27.15 7.13 26.00
C THR A 109 26.54 8.35 26.70
N HIS A 110 26.59 8.42 28.03
CA HIS A 110 26.02 9.52 28.84
C HIS A 110 27.08 10.32 29.61
N GLY A 111 28.27 10.51 29.04
CA GLY A 111 29.34 11.23 29.73
C GLY A 111 30.44 11.76 28.84
N LYS A 112 30.12 12.60 27.86
CA LYS A 112 31.08 13.58 27.30
C LYS A 112 30.35 14.69 26.55
N THR A 113 29.83 15.65 27.31
CA THR A 113 29.61 17.01 26.83
C THR A 113 30.96 17.71 26.68
N PHE A 114 31.07 18.38 25.55
CA PHE A 114 32.16 19.18 25.01
C PHE A 114 32.76 20.20 26.01
N SER A 115 34.09 20.32 25.95
CA SER A 115 34.84 21.56 26.16
C SER A 115 35.73 21.78 24.94
#